data_AF-A0A6B2TBI1-F1
#
_entry.id   AF-A0A6B2TBI1-F1
#
_cell.length_a   1.000
_cell.length_b   1.000
_cell.length_c   1.000
_cell.angle_alpha   90.00
_cell.angle_beta   90.00
_cell.angle_gamma   90.00
#
_symmetry.space_group_name_H-M   'P 1'
#
loop_
_entity.id
_entity.type
_entity.pdbx_description
1 polymer ?
#
loop_
_entity_poly.entity_id
_entity_poly.type
_entity_poly.pdbx_seq_one_letter_code
_entity_poly.pdbx_strand_id
1 'polypeptide(L)'
;TLAELAQERGVQPASDAGSYLVMGSDFGRALCVQYGTANIVAVPVEAGPGGAPVPPQFVNTGLPEFARCMALLGRMWRLRFGLNQEQAGRWTVDFQNQLAALDPAALASPESWWSVLLEQMWDGLL
;
A
#
# COMPACT_ATOMS: atom_id res chain seq x y z
N THR A 1 -2.83 0.59 18.02
CA THR A 1 -3.12 1.77 17.16
C THR A 1 -1.81 2.35 16.67
N LEU A 2 -1.82 3.26 15.68
CA LEU A 2 -0.58 3.87 15.18
C LEU A 2 0.13 4.70 16.27
N ALA A 3 -0.63 5.32 17.17
CA ALA A 3 -0.10 6.03 18.34
C ALA A 3 0.70 5.12 19.29
N GLU A 4 0.18 3.92 19.56
CA GLU A 4 0.89 2.92 20.39
C GLU A 4 2.19 2.48 19.71
N LEU A 5 2.16 2.22 18.40
CA LEU A 5 3.37 1.86 17.65
C LEU A 5 4.42 2.98 17.65
N ALA A 6 4.00 4.24 17.55
CA ALA A 6 4.91 5.38 17.64
C ALA A 6 5.58 5.47 19.02
N GLN A 7 4.81 5.26 20.09
CA GLN A 7 5.33 5.20 21.45
C GLN A 7 6.33 4.06 21.65
N GLU A 8 6.02 2.86 21.14
CA GLU A 8 6.94 1.70 21.17
C GLU A 8 8.27 1.98 20.45
N ARG A 9 8.23 2.76 19.36
CA ARG A 9 9.41 3.16 18.60
C ARG A 9 10.12 4.40 19.15
N GLY A 10 9.56 5.05 20.19
CA GLY A 10 10.11 6.27 20.77
C GLY A 10 10.08 7.48 19.83
N VAL A 11 9.17 7.50 18.84
CA VAL A 11 9.00 8.61 17.89
C VAL A 11 7.75 9.42 18.21
N GLN A 12 7.73 10.69 17.78
CA GLN A 12 6.57 11.56 17.98
C GLN A 12 5.40 11.10 17.08
N PRO A 13 4.22 10.77 17.64
CA PRO A 13 3.04 10.46 16.84
C PRO A 13 2.42 11.73 16.24
N ALA A 14 1.77 11.59 15.08
CA ALA A 14 0.91 12.64 14.54
C ALA A 14 -0.35 12.81 15.39
N SER A 15 -0.97 14.00 15.34
CA SER A 15 -2.18 14.30 16.12
C SER A 15 -3.38 13.41 15.77
N ASP A 16 -3.40 12.81 14.58
CA ASP A 16 -4.46 11.90 14.11
C ASP A 16 -4.10 10.42 14.24
N ALA A 17 -2.95 10.06 14.85
CA ALA A 17 -2.46 8.68 14.94
C ALA A 17 -3.44 7.70 15.62
N GLY A 18 -4.36 8.19 16.45
CA GLY A 18 -5.43 7.40 17.05
C GLY A 18 -6.48 6.89 16.05
N SER A 19 -6.53 7.44 14.85
CA SER A 19 -7.51 7.11 13.79
C SER A 19 -7.12 5.88 12.96
N TYR A 20 -5.97 5.27 13.25
CA TYR A 20 -5.39 4.20 12.44
C TYR A 20 -5.12 2.94 13.28
N LEU A 21 -5.72 1.83 12.87
CA LEU A 21 -5.44 0.51 13.41
C LEU A 21 -4.36 -0.17 12.56
N VAL A 22 -3.17 -0.33 13.14
CA VAL A 22 -2.04 -0.99 12.47
C VAL A 22 -2.34 -2.47 12.25
N MET A 23 -2.07 -2.96 11.04
CA MET A 23 -2.17 -4.37 10.66
C MET A 23 -0.86 -4.95 10.12
N GLY A 24 0.07 -4.09 9.70
CA GLY A 24 1.34 -4.52 9.13
C GLY A 24 2.22 -3.34 8.75
N SER A 25 3.21 -3.59 7.89
CA SER A 25 4.12 -2.57 7.38
C SER A 25 4.57 -2.94 5.97
N ASP A 26 4.85 -1.93 5.16
CA ASP A 26 5.50 -2.06 3.85
C ASP A 26 7.03 -1.81 3.93
N PHE A 27 7.59 -1.86 5.14
CA PHE A 27 8.99 -1.55 5.48
C PHE A 27 9.39 -0.06 5.39
N GLY A 28 8.49 0.84 5.00
CA GLY A 28 8.67 2.29 5.13
C GLY A 28 7.61 2.95 6.03
N ARG A 29 6.36 2.51 5.91
CA ARG A 29 5.16 3.00 6.58
C ARG A 29 4.43 1.85 7.29
N ALA A 30 3.54 2.21 8.20
CA ALA A 30 2.59 1.25 8.77
C ALA A 30 1.39 1.10 7.82
N LEU A 31 0.98 -0.14 7.57
CA LEU A 31 -0.26 -0.45 6.88
C LEU A 31 -1.38 -0.51 7.93
N CYS A 32 -2.41 0.30 7.72
CA CYS A 32 -3.45 0.55 8.71
C CYS A 32 -4.85 0.44 8.10
N VAL A 33 -5.83 0.06 8.93
CA VAL A 33 -7.25 0.39 8.67
C VAL A 33 -7.49 1.80 9.19
N GLN A 34 -8.06 2.66 8.34
CA GLN A 34 -8.51 4.00 8.74
C GLN A 34 -9.93 3.93 9.33
N TYR A 35 -10.11 4.46 10.54
CA TYR A 35 -11.43 4.56 11.15
C TYR A 35 -12.34 5.53 10.39
N GLY A 36 -13.64 5.23 10.37
CA GLY A 36 -14.66 5.99 9.65
C GLY A 36 -14.84 5.59 8.18
N THR A 37 -13.76 5.18 7.49
CA THR A 37 -13.82 4.74 6.08
C THR A 37 -13.60 3.24 5.91
N ALA A 38 -12.90 2.60 6.85
CA ALA A 38 -12.40 1.22 6.75
C ALA A 38 -11.40 0.99 5.59
N ASN A 39 -10.92 2.06 4.95
CA ASN A 39 -9.89 1.99 3.92
C ASN A 39 -8.59 1.42 4.50
N ILE A 40 -7.84 0.70 3.66
CA ILE A 40 -6.45 0.36 3.94
C ILE A 40 -5.57 1.49 3.43
N VAL A 41 -4.71 1.99 4.31
CA VAL A 41 -3.81 3.11 4.02
C VAL A 41 -2.42 2.83 4.57
N ALA A 42 -1.39 3.35 3.90
CA ALA A 42 -0.02 3.37 4.39
C ALA A 42 0.25 4.74 5.05
N VAL A 43 0.61 4.74 6.33
CA VAL A 43 0.81 5.96 7.13
C VAL A 43 2.21 5.96 7.76
N PRO A 44 2.98 7.05 7.67
CA PRO A 44 4.20 7.21 8.45
C PRO A 44 3.93 7.04 9.95
N VAL A 45 4.80 6.32 10.64
CA VAL A 45 4.67 6.15 12.11
C VAL A 45 5.11 7.41 12.85
N GLU A 46 6.15 8.07 12.35
CA GLU A 46 6.60 9.37 12.84
C GLU A 46 5.80 10.49 12.18
N ALA A 47 5.44 11.50 12.97
CA ALA A 47 4.75 12.68 12.50
C ALA A 47 5.59 13.50 11.51
N GLY A 48 4.93 14.30 10.69
CA GLY A 48 5.59 15.35 9.93
C GLY A 48 6.13 16.48 10.82
N PRO A 49 6.82 17.46 10.22
CA PRO A 49 7.37 18.60 10.94
C PRO A 49 6.35 19.26 11.89
N GLY A 50 6.73 19.47 13.14
CA GLY A 50 5.87 20.07 14.15
C GLY A 50 4.74 19.17 14.68
N GLY A 51 4.82 17.85 14.44
CA GLY A 51 3.77 16.90 14.87
C GLY A 51 2.57 16.82 13.93
N ALA A 52 2.69 17.39 12.73
CA ALA A 52 1.60 17.44 11.75
C ALA A 52 1.30 16.05 11.17
N PRO A 53 0.02 15.73 10.92
CA PRO A 53 -0.35 14.58 10.11
C PRO A 53 0.27 14.62 8.72
N VAL A 54 0.77 13.48 8.27
CA VAL A 54 1.16 13.27 6.87
C VAL A 54 -0.02 12.60 6.17
N PRO A 55 -0.46 13.06 4.98
CA PRO A 55 -1.55 12.45 4.25
C PRO A 55 -1.33 10.93 4.08
N PRO A 56 -2.30 10.09 4.52
CA PRO A 56 -2.23 8.66 4.31
C PRO A 56 -2.18 8.32 2.82
N GLN A 57 -1.31 7.40 2.44
CA GLN A 57 -1.29 6.88 1.09
C GLN A 57 -2.38 5.81 0.96
N PHE A 58 -3.29 5.96 0.00
CA PHE A 58 -4.35 4.98 -0.22
C PHE A 58 -3.78 3.66 -0.74
N VAL A 59 -4.25 2.55 -0.16
CA VAL A 59 -3.85 1.19 -0.56
C VAL A 59 -5.04 0.46 -1.15
N ASN A 60 -6.12 0.26 -0.39
CA ASN A 60 -7.32 -0.43 -0.86
C ASN A 60 -8.58 0.11 -0.18
N THR A 61 -9.72 -0.11 -0.82
CA THR A 61 -11.05 0.30 -0.32
C THR A 61 -11.42 -0.40 0.99
N GLY A 62 -10.82 -1.56 1.27
CA GLY A 62 -11.07 -2.29 2.50
C GLY A 62 -10.19 -3.52 2.68
N LEU A 63 -10.29 -4.14 3.85
CA LEU A 63 -9.53 -5.35 4.19
C LEU A 63 -9.81 -6.54 3.23
N PRO A 64 -11.06 -6.81 2.79
CA PRO A 64 -11.32 -7.88 1.83
C PRO A 64 -10.64 -7.64 0.47
N GLU A 65 -10.70 -6.41 -0.04
CA GLU A 65 -10.06 -6.00 -1.29
C GLU A 65 -8.55 -6.14 -1.18
N PHE A 66 -7.96 -5.63 -0.10
CA PHE A 66 -6.53 -5.77 0.19
C PHE A 66 -6.10 -7.24 0.20
N ALA A 67 -6.82 -8.10 0.91
CA ALA A 67 -6.51 -9.53 0.96
C ALA A 67 -6.57 -10.20 -0.42
N ARG A 68 -7.56 -9.85 -1.26
CA ARG A 68 -7.66 -10.36 -2.64
C ARG A 68 -6.51 -9.85 -3.52
N CYS A 69 -6.14 -8.58 -3.41
CA CYS A 69 -5.01 -8.00 -4.16
C CYS A 69 -3.66 -8.61 -3.74
N MET A 70 -3.45 -8.82 -2.44
CA MET A 70 -2.26 -9.52 -1.92
C MET A 70 -2.21 -10.99 -2.39
N ALA A 71 -3.34 -11.69 -2.40
CA ALA A 71 -3.43 -13.05 -2.93
C ALA A 71 -3.15 -13.11 -4.45
N LEU A 72 -3.62 -12.11 -5.20
CA LEU A 72 -3.30 -11.92 -6.62
C LEU A 72 -1.78 -11.77 -6.81
N LEU A 73 -1.14 -10.85 -6.08
CA LEU A 73 0.30 -10.65 -6.12
C LEU A 73 1.05 -11.95 -5.82
N GLY A 74 0.75 -12.62 -4.71
CA GLY A 74 1.42 -13.87 -4.32
C GLY A 74 1.24 -15.03 -5.31
N ARG A 75 0.13 -15.05 -6.06
CA ARG A 75 -0.10 -16.02 -7.14
C ARG A 75 0.71 -15.68 -8.39
N MET A 76 0.62 -14.44 -8.85
CA MET A 76 1.23 -14.03 -10.12
C MET A 76 2.74 -13.82 -10.03
N TRP A 77 3.26 -13.42 -8.87
CA TRP A 77 4.68 -13.09 -8.69
C TRP A 77 5.62 -14.22 -9.11
N ARG A 78 5.24 -15.47 -8.80
CA ARG A 78 6.00 -16.66 -9.18
C ARG A 78 6.16 -16.83 -10.69
N LEU A 79 5.26 -16.26 -11.48
CA LEU A 79 5.26 -16.32 -12.95
C LEU A 79 6.13 -15.22 -13.58
N ARG A 80 6.62 -14.25 -12.79
CA ARG A 80 7.42 -13.13 -13.28
C ARG A 80 8.90 -13.47 -13.46
N PHE A 81 9.41 -14.45 -12.72
CA PHE A 81 10.82 -14.80 -12.75
C PHE A 81 11.25 -15.42 -14.09
N GLY A 82 12.37 -14.93 -14.63
CA GLY A 82 12.96 -15.43 -15.88
C GLY A 82 12.28 -14.91 -17.16
N LEU A 83 11.30 -14.01 -17.04
CA LEU A 83 10.71 -13.34 -18.19
C LEU A 83 11.71 -12.37 -18.84
N ASN A 84 11.69 -12.30 -20.17
CA ASN A 84 12.35 -11.22 -20.89
C ASN A 84 11.56 -9.90 -20.74
N GLN A 85 12.12 -8.78 -21.20
CA GLN A 85 11.52 -7.45 -21.01
C GLN A 85 10.10 -7.35 -21.59
N GLU A 86 9.86 -7.90 -22.79
CA GLU A 86 8.54 -7.87 -23.42
C GLU A 86 7.51 -8.69 -22.62
N GLN A 87 7.91 -9.88 -22.18
CA GLN A 87 7.08 -10.76 -21.35
C GLN A 87 6.79 -10.15 -19.99
N ALA A 88 7.77 -9.50 -19.36
CA ALA A 88 7.59 -8.79 -18.10
C ALA A 88 6.59 -7.64 -18.25
N GLY A 89 6.65 -6.89 -19.36
CA GLY A 89 5.67 -5.85 -19.68
C GLY A 89 4.26 -6.39 -19.82
N ARG A 90 4.07 -7.50 -20.57
CA ARG A 90 2.76 -8.17 -20.69
C ARG A 90 2.25 -8.67 -19.34
N TRP A 91 3.12 -9.27 -18.53
CA TRP A 91 2.78 -9.68 -17.17
C TRP A 91 2.31 -8.50 -16.31
N THR A 92 2.98 -7.34 -16.40
CA THR A 92 2.62 -6.15 -15.62
C THR A 92 1.26 -5.61 -16.03
N VAL A 93 0.95 -5.60 -17.34
CA VAL A 93 -0.39 -5.25 -17.86
C VAL A 93 -1.46 -6.19 -17.30
N ASP A 94 -1.23 -7.50 -17.35
CA ASP A 94 -2.20 -8.49 -16.86
C ASP A 94 -2.42 -8.40 -15.34
N PHE A 95 -1.36 -8.11 -14.58
CA PHE A 95 -1.45 -7.88 -13.14
C PHE A 95 -2.22 -6.60 -12.83
N GLN A 96 -1.92 -5.49 -13.52
CA GLN A 96 -2.64 -4.22 -13.40
C GLN A 96 -4.13 -4.37 -13.72
N ASN A 97 -4.48 -5.08 -14.80
CA ASN A 97 -5.87 -5.33 -15.19
C ASN A 97 -6.63 -6.14 -14.12
N GLN A 98 -5.99 -7.17 -13.56
CA GLN A 98 -6.60 -7.98 -12.48
C GLN A 98 -6.71 -7.19 -11.17
N LEU A 99 -5.74 -6.33 -10.83
CA LEU A 99 -5.84 -5.43 -9.68
C LEU A 99 -7.03 -4.47 -9.85
N ALA A 100 -7.13 -3.82 -11.00
CA ALA A 100 -8.23 -2.91 -11.32
C ALA A 100 -9.61 -3.60 -11.21
N ALA A 101 -9.69 -4.87 -11.60
CA ALA A 101 -10.92 -5.66 -11.48
C ALA A 101 -11.29 -6.00 -10.02
N LEU A 102 -10.30 -6.11 -9.13
CA LEU A 102 -10.51 -6.40 -7.71
C LEU A 102 -10.85 -5.16 -6.88
N ASP A 103 -10.18 -4.04 -7.18
CA ASP A 103 -10.35 -2.77 -6.49
C ASP A 103 -9.92 -1.60 -7.40
N PRO A 104 -10.85 -1.01 -8.19
CA PRO A 104 -10.52 0.09 -9.09
C PRO A 104 -9.94 1.32 -8.37
N ALA A 105 -10.34 1.57 -7.12
CA ALA A 105 -9.88 2.72 -6.36
C ALA A 105 -8.38 2.64 -6.03
N ALA A 106 -7.82 1.42 -5.94
CA ALA A 106 -6.39 1.19 -5.68
C ALA A 106 -5.47 1.79 -6.76
N LEU A 107 -6.02 2.05 -7.95
CA LEU A 107 -5.31 2.60 -9.11
C LEU A 107 -5.88 3.96 -9.55
N ALA A 108 -6.77 4.56 -8.78
CA ALA A 108 -7.46 5.81 -9.16
C ALA A 108 -6.53 7.05 -9.14
N SER A 109 -5.39 6.95 -8.47
CA SER A 109 -4.38 8.01 -8.41
C SER A 109 -2.97 7.43 -8.61
N PRO A 110 -2.05 8.15 -9.30
CA PRO A 110 -0.65 7.73 -9.45
C PRO A 110 0.06 7.62 -8.09
N GLU A 111 -0.37 8.37 -7.09
CA GLU A 111 0.20 8.35 -5.74
C GLU A 111 -0.31 7.17 -4.89
N SER A 112 -1.28 6.39 -5.38
CA SER A 112 -1.78 5.21 -4.65
C SER A 112 -0.68 4.17 -4.51
N TRP A 113 -0.69 3.42 -3.42
CA TRP A 113 0.37 2.47 -3.09
C TRP A 113 0.60 1.43 -4.21
N TRP A 114 -0.49 0.89 -4.78
CA TRP A 114 -0.41 -0.06 -5.89
C TRP A 114 0.05 0.59 -7.20
N SER A 115 -0.32 1.85 -7.45
CA SER A 115 0.15 2.60 -8.62
C SER A 115 1.66 2.79 -8.61
N VAL A 116 2.22 3.20 -7.46
CA VAL A 116 3.68 3.33 -7.28
C VAL A 116 4.35 1.98 -7.46
N LEU A 117 3.81 0.90 -6.88
CA LEU A 117 4.37 -0.44 -7.06
C LEU A 117 4.40 -0.87 -8.53
N LEU A 118 3.32 -0.61 -9.27
CA LEU A 118 3.23 -0.91 -10.70
C LEU A 118 4.22 -0.10 -11.52
N GLU A 119 4.40 1.18 -11.21
CA GLU A 119 5.42 2.03 -11.83
C GLU A 119 6.83 1.42 -11.64
N GLN A 120 7.16 0.98 -10.43
CA GLN A 120 8.44 0.30 -10.17
C GLN A 120 8.60 -1.00 -10.97
N MET A 121 7.51 -1.76 -11.15
CA MET A 121 7.51 -2.95 -12.00
C MET A 121 7.70 -2.63 -13.49
N TRP A 122 7.25 -1.47 -13.95
CA TRP A 122 7.45 -0.97 -15.32
C TRP A 122 8.89 -0.50 -15.53
N ASP A 123 9.47 0.18 -14.55
CA ASP A 123 10.86 0.65 -14.59
C ASP A 123 11.89 -0.48 -14.39
N GLY A 124 11.43 -1.68 -14.02
CA GLY A 124 12.29 -2.84 -13.79
C GLY A 124 13.06 -2.79 -12.47
N LEU A 125 12.57 -2.03 -11.49
CA LEU A 125 13.16 -1.94 -10.15
C LEU A 125 12.74 -3.10 -9.22
N LEU A 126 11.86 -4.00 -9.70
CA LEU A 126 11.32 -5.16 -8.98
C LEU A 126 11.35 -6.46 -9.80
#